data_AF-A0AAV4H6U7-F1
#
_entry.id   AF-A0AAV4H6U7-F1
#
_cell.length_a   1.000
_cell.length_b   1.000
_cell.length_c   1.000
_cell.angle_alpha   90.00
_cell.angle_beta   90.00
_cell.angle_gamma   90.00
#
_symmetry.space_group_name_H-M   'P 1'
#
loop_
_entity.id
_entity.type
_entity.pdbx_description
1 polymer ?
#
loop_
_entity_poly.entity_id
_entity_poly.type
_entity_poly.pdbx_seq_one_letter_code
_entity_poly.pdbx_strand_id
1 'polypeptide(L)'
;MPINTEDVESLKKLKDLLLMLDPSKSSGTEKKTLALLDILRKSSRRHSDYYHCSRPWSLGSSLKDIIPRFVEMLRECVLTHQWDKALKLVEAMSRETTSLDSTIWKVGTACLLQMGESKSRLLRQFVKQVSALQQLAVVEVLLEFLFHLLTQGNLTEAKDLMLDFKKSSRRQVKMNDPKTKAAQTLFEAYQGLILYAQWKQAIHSQNHEHLELSQDIFQCSQTSISTVEPRVLADAAIESLSSVRDKPGVWDIFLSRVVEMQVFYGSVEEARNLLTEYAEKNSNNPNSHRYLYELETSTSNRQELRKKYLEVSLKLQ
;
A
#
# COMPACT_ATOMS: atom_id res chain seq x y z
N MET A 1 -4.02 -42.15 29.11
CA MET A 1 -4.34 -40.85 29.73
C MET A 1 -5.54 -40.26 29.02
N PRO A 2 -6.54 -39.70 29.73
CA PRO A 2 -7.70 -39.10 29.09
C PRO A 2 -7.25 -37.88 28.27
N ILE A 3 -7.71 -37.80 27.03
CA ILE A 3 -7.46 -36.67 26.13
C ILE A 3 -8.26 -35.48 26.67
N ASN A 4 -7.58 -34.36 26.92
CA ASN A 4 -8.20 -33.16 27.46
C ASN A 4 -9.21 -32.59 26.43
N THR A 5 -10.30 -31.98 26.86
CA THR A 5 -11.35 -31.48 25.94
C THR A 5 -10.82 -30.38 25.00
N GLU A 6 -9.83 -29.60 25.42
CA GLU A 6 -9.11 -28.63 24.58
C GLU A 6 -8.24 -29.29 23.48
N ASP A 7 -7.71 -30.49 23.75
CA ASP A 7 -6.93 -31.26 22.76
C ASP A 7 -7.85 -31.74 21.62
N VAL A 8 -9.10 -32.10 21.94
CA VAL A 8 -10.09 -32.57 20.96
C VAL A 8 -10.47 -31.44 19.99
N GLU A 9 -10.67 -30.22 20.50
CA GLU A 9 -11.01 -29.06 19.68
C GLU A 9 -9.82 -28.64 18.79
N SER A 10 -8.61 -28.66 19.32
CA SER A 10 -7.38 -28.36 18.57
C SER A 10 -7.09 -29.41 17.48
N LEU A 11 -7.33 -30.69 17.77
CA LEU A 11 -7.25 -31.80 16.82
C LEU A 11 -8.25 -31.66 15.68
N LYS A 12 -9.48 -31.26 16.00
CA LYS A 12 -10.55 -31.01 15.03
C LYS A 12 -10.16 -29.86 14.10
N LYS A 13 -9.70 -28.74 14.64
CA LYS A 13 -9.22 -27.59 13.85
C LYS A 13 -8.03 -27.93 12.95
N LEU A 14 -7.05 -28.70 13.45
CA LEU A 14 -5.89 -29.13 12.66
C LEU A 14 -6.31 -30.11 11.54
N LYS A 15 -7.26 -31.00 11.83
CA LYS A 15 -7.85 -31.92 10.85
C LYS A 15 -8.59 -31.14 9.76
N ASP A 16 -9.35 -30.11 10.12
CA ASP A 16 -10.06 -29.25 9.17
C ASP A 16 -9.08 -28.48 8.27
N LEU A 17 -7.98 -27.99 8.83
CA LEU A 17 -6.86 -27.38 8.11
C LEU A 17 -6.19 -28.35 7.12
N LEU A 18 -5.94 -29.59 7.54
CA LEU A 18 -5.36 -30.63 6.68
C LEU A 18 -6.32 -31.05 5.55
N LEU A 19 -7.63 -31.12 5.83
CA LEU A 19 -8.66 -31.41 4.84
C LEU A 19 -8.83 -30.26 3.83
N MET A 20 -8.63 -29.00 4.24
CA MET A 20 -8.54 -27.87 3.30
C MET A 20 -7.29 -27.93 2.42
N LEU A 21 -6.16 -28.37 2.96
CA LEU A 21 -4.90 -28.46 2.20
C LEU A 21 -4.95 -29.56 1.12
N ASP A 22 -5.64 -30.68 1.39
CA ASP A 22 -5.84 -31.78 0.44
C ASP A 22 -7.18 -32.52 0.68
N PRO A 23 -8.26 -32.12 -0.03
CA PRO A 23 -9.60 -32.68 0.19
C PRO A 23 -9.75 -34.13 -0.30
N SER A 24 -8.80 -34.65 -1.09
CA SER A 24 -8.85 -36.02 -1.63
C SER A 24 -8.50 -37.11 -0.61
N LYS A 25 -8.04 -36.73 0.60
CA LYS A 25 -7.50 -37.66 1.63
C LYS A 25 -8.39 -37.78 2.86
N SER A 26 -9.72 -37.77 2.69
CA SER A 26 -10.68 -37.85 3.81
C SER A 26 -10.62 -39.17 4.59
N SER A 27 -10.23 -40.29 3.96
CA SER A 27 -10.10 -41.59 4.62
C SER A 27 -8.67 -41.85 5.11
N GLY A 28 -8.52 -42.08 6.43
CA GLY A 28 -7.22 -42.36 7.08
C GLY A 28 -6.53 -41.14 7.71
N THR A 29 -7.23 -40.02 7.85
CA THR A 29 -6.71 -38.73 8.35
C THR A 29 -6.17 -38.81 9.78
N GLU A 30 -6.81 -39.53 10.70
CA GLU A 30 -6.51 -39.41 12.14
C GLU A 30 -5.08 -39.85 12.51
N LYS A 31 -4.58 -40.96 11.97
CA LYS A 31 -3.18 -41.39 12.16
C LYS A 31 -2.18 -40.43 11.50
N LYS A 32 -2.52 -39.83 10.34
CA LYS A 32 -1.66 -38.84 9.67
C LYS A 32 -1.67 -37.51 10.41
N THR A 33 -2.81 -37.05 10.91
CA THR A 33 -2.97 -35.87 11.75
C THR A 33 -2.18 -36.03 13.05
N LEU A 34 -2.24 -37.20 13.68
CA LEU A 34 -1.45 -37.53 14.87
C LEU A 34 0.06 -37.62 14.56
N ALA A 35 0.45 -38.18 13.41
CA ALA A 35 1.85 -38.21 12.97
C ALA A 35 2.38 -36.80 12.65
N LEU A 36 1.55 -35.95 12.04
CA LEU A 36 1.90 -34.56 11.75
C LEU A 36 1.98 -33.73 13.04
N LEU A 37 1.07 -33.98 14.00
CA LEU A 37 1.18 -33.46 15.37
C LEU A 37 2.44 -33.95 16.06
N ASP A 38 2.87 -35.19 15.87
CA ASP A 38 4.09 -35.73 16.45
C ASP A 38 5.35 -35.12 15.80
N ILE A 39 5.33 -34.91 14.48
CA ILE A 39 6.39 -34.19 13.75
C ILE A 39 6.45 -32.72 14.21
N LEU A 40 5.30 -32.07 14.34
CA LEU A 40 5.19 -30.73 14.92
C LEU A 40 5.71 -30.76 16.37
N ARG A 41 5.32 -31.71 17.23
CA ARG A 41 5.81 -31.80 18.63
C ARG A 41 7.33 -32.03 18.70
N LYS A 42 7.87 -32.89 17.84
CA LYS A 42 9.32 -33.20 17.78
C LYS A 42 10.15 -32.02 17.27
N SER A 43 9.67 -31.31 16.25
CA SER A 43 10.30 -30.06 15.81
C SER A 43 10.20 -28.96 16.87
N SER A 44 9.19 -29.02 17.76
CA SER A 44 8.99 -28.03 18.83
C SER A 44 10.04 -28.15 19.92
N ARG A 45 10.39 -29.39 20.29
CA ARG A 45 11.45 -29.66 21.27
C ARG A 45 12.80 -29.14 20.78
N ARG A 46 13.14 -29.39 19.50
CA ARG A 46 14.39 -28.91 18.88
C ARG A 46 14.50 -27.39 18.85
N HIS A 47 13.38 -26.68 18.72
CA HIS A 47 13.36 -25.22 18.70
C HIS A 47 13.49 -24.62 20.13
N SER A 48 12.90 -25.26 21.14
CA SER A 48 13.08 -24.89 22.56
C SER A 48 14.53 -25.02 23.00
N ASP A 49 15.22 -26.06 22.52
CA ASP A 49 16.65 -26.29 22.78
C ASP A 49 17.53 -25.22 22.10
N TYR A 50 17.13 -24.74 20.92
CA TYR A 50 17.88 -23.73 20.14
C TYR A 50 17.78 -22.31 20.72
N TYR A 51 16.64 -21.93 21.31
CA TYR A 51 16.42 -20.59 21.86
C TYR A 51 16.56 -20.49 23.39
N HIS A 52 17.08 -21.52 24.07
CA HIS A 52 17.31 -21.56 25.53
C HIS A 52 16.14 -21.00 26.36
N CYS A 53 14.90 -21.29 25.96
CA CYS A 53 13.73 -20.84 26.70
C CYS A 53 13.48 -21.78 27.90
N SER A 54 14.01 -21.42 29.07
CA SER A 54 13.97 -22.21 30.31
C SER A 54 12.60 -22.27 31.02
N ARG A 55 11.49 -21.92 30.35
CA ARG A 55 10.17 -22.06 30.96
C ARG A 55 9.68 -23.51 30.77
N PRO A 56 9.35 -24.24 31.85
CA PRO A 56 8.68 -25.52 31.72
C PRO A 56 7.32 -25.26 31.08
N TRP A 57 7.16 -25.70 29.83
CA TRP A 57 5.89 -25.59 29.12
C TRP A 57 4.85 -26.43 29.87
N SER A 58 3.90 -25.77 30.54
CA SER A 58 2.69 -26.45 30.95
C SER A 58 1.93 -26.86 29.69
N LEU A 59 1.54 -28.13 29.61
CA LEU A 59 0.66 -28.70 28.57
C LEU A 59 -0.74 -28.03 28.61
N GLY A 60 -0.81 -26.76 28.21
CA GLY A 60 -2.03 -26.04 27.89
C GLY A 60 -1.99 -25.78 26.40
N SER A 61 -2.58 -26.69 25.64
CA SER A 61 -2.72 -26.72 24.17
C SER A 61 -3.41 -25.46 23.62
N SER A 62 -2.71 -24.32 23.61
CA SER A 62 -3.20 -23.08 23.02
C SER A 62 -2.70 -22.94 21.58
N LEU A 63 -3.58 -22.52 20.66
CA LEU A 63 -3.22 -22.16 19.26
C LEU A 63 -2.09 -21.13 19.17
N LYS A 64 -1.85 -20.37 20.24
CA LYS A 64 -0.70 -19.47 20.39
C LYS A 64 0.65 -20.18 20.21
N ASP A 65 0.73 -21.47 20.51
CA ASP A 65 1.95 -22.28 20.37
C ASP A 65 2.13 -22.83 18.94
N ILE A 66 1.07 -22.81 18.12
CA ILE A 66 1.07 -23.33 16.73
C ILE A 66 1.38 -22.20 15.72
N ILE A 67 0.96 -20.97 16.03
CA ILE A 67 1.13 -19.78 15.19
C ILE A 67 2.59 -19.55 14.72
N PRO A 68 3.63 -19.64 15.58
CA PRO A 68 5.02 -19.47 15.14
C PRO A 68 5.45 -20.47 14.04
N ARG A 69 4.87 -21.67 14.02
CA ARG A 69 5.16 -22.71 13.03
C ARG A 69 4.44 -22.49 11.72
N PHE A 70 3.22 -21.94 11.74
CA PHE A 70 2.56 -21.52 10.51
C PHE A 70 3.37 -20.43 9.80
N VAL A 71 3.98 -19.50 10.54
CA VAL A 71 4.88 -18.48 9.99
C VAL A 71 6.15 -19.10 9.38
N GLU A 72 6.75 -20.10 10.03
CA GLU A 72 7.93 -20.80 9.50
C GLU A 72 7.62 -21.61 8.23
N MET A 73 6.53 -22.38 8.23
CA MET A 73 6.06 -23.10 7.03
C MET A 73 5.69 -22.13 5.90
N LEU A 74 5.07 -21.00 6.23
CA LEU A 74 4.75 -19.96 5.26
C LEU A 74 6.04 -19.39 4.66
N ARG A 75 7.05 -19.09 5.49
CA ARG A 75 8.37 -18.65 5.02
C ARG A 75 9.02 -19.68 4.10
N GLU A 76 9.00 -20.96 4.45
CA GLU A 76 9.54 -22.03 3.61
C GLU A 76 8.80 -22.14 2.28
N CYS A 77 7.47 -22.06 2.28
CA CYS A 77 6.68 -22.05 1.04
C CYS A 77 7.03 -20.86 0.14
N VAL A 78 7.21 -19.67 0.71
CA VAL A 78 7.63 -18.47 -0.03
C VAL A 78 9.05 -18.64 -0.59
N LEU A 79 10.00 -19.09 0.22
CA LEU A 79 11.40 -19.30 -0.21
C LEU A 79 11.55 -20.38 -1.28
N THR A 80 10.65 -21.36 -1.29
CA THR A 80 10.65 -22.46 -2.27
C THR A 80 9.67 -22.25 -3.43
N HIS A 81 9.11 -21.05 -3.56
CA HIS A 81 8.16 -20.68 -4.63
C HIS A 81 6.89 -21.56 -4.69
N GLN A 82 6.46 -22.13 -3.56
CA GLN A 82 5.25 -22.94 -3.43
C GLN A 82 4.03 -22.06 -3.11
N TRP A 83 3.67 -21.18 -4.04
CA TRP A 83 2.66 -20.12 -3.85
C TRP A 83 1.27 -20.63 -3.50
N ASP A 84 0.83 -21.74 -4.11
CA ASP A 84 -0.49 -22.33 -3.80
C ASP A 84 -0.60 -22.77 -2.34
N LYS A 85 0.49 -23.34 -1.80
CA LYS A 85 0.54 -23.81 -0.41
C LYS A 85 0.64 -22.62 0.55
N ALA A 86 1.44 -21.61 0.19
CA ALA A 86 1.53 -20.37 0.95
C ALA A 86 0.17 -19.66 1.04
N LEU A 87 -0.60 -19.62 -0.06
CA LEU A 87 -1.91 -18.98 -0.09
C LEU A 87 -2.93 -19.70 0.82
N LYS A 88 -2.94 -21.04 0.82
CA LYS A 88 -3.79 -21.83 1.73
C LYS A 88 -3.41 -21.60 3.20
N LEU A 89 -2.11 -21.44 3.49
CA LEU A 89 -1.64 -21.09 4.83
C LEU A 89 -2.11 -19.69 5.25
N VAL A 90 -1.99 -18.70 4.36
CA VAL A 90 -2.52 -17.34 4.59
C VAL A 90 -4.02 -17.36 4.82
N GLU A 91 -4.79 -18.12 4.03
CA GLU A 91 -6.23 -18.27 4.22
C GLU A 91 -6.56 -18.83 5.61
N ALA A 92 -5.88 -19.90 6.02
CA ALA A 92 -6.10 -20.49 7.33
C ALA A 92 -5.72 -19.53 8.47
N MET A 93 -4.62 -18.79 8.33
CA MET A 93 -4.19 -17.78 9.29
C MET A 93 -5.15 -16.59 9.37
N SER A 94 -5.80 -16.20 8.25
CA SER A 94 -6.75 -15.09 8.20
C SER A 94 -8.06 -15.33 8.95
N ARG A 95 -8.40 -16.59 9.21
CA ARG A 95 -9.61 -16.98 9.97
C ARG A 95 -9.43 -16.85 11.49
N GLU A 96 -8.20 -16.75 11.96
CA GLU A 96 -7.86 -16.62 13.38
C GLU A 96 -7.41 -15.17 13.65
N THR A 97 -8.09 -14.46 14.55
CA THR A 97 -7.73 -13.09 14.93
C THR A 97 -6.43 -13.11 15.73
N THR A 98 -5.31 -12.94 15.05
CA THR A 98 -3.96 -13.01 15.64
C THR A 98 -3.21 -11.72 15.35
N SER A 99 -2.16 -11.42 16.12
CA SER A 99 -1.31 -10.23 15.90
C SER A 99 -0.43 -10.32 14.64
N LEU A 100 -0.81 -11.15 13.67
CA LEU A 100 -0.08 -11.43 12.44
C LEU A 100 -0.72 -10.82 11.19
N ASP A 101 -1.70 -9.93 11.36
CA ASP A 101 -2.42 -9.27 10.27
C ASP A 101 -1.47 -8.72 9.18
N SER A 102 -0.33 -8.14 9.58
CA SER A 102 0.68 -7.61 8.65
C SER A 102 1.37 -8.71 7.82
N THR A 103 1.66 -9.87 8.43
CA THR A 103 2.25 -11.02 7.72
C THR A 103 1.25 -11.62 6.75
N ILE A 104 -0.02 -11.76 7.19
CA ILE A 104 -1.13 -12.27 6.38
C ILE A 104 -1.28 -11.39 5.13
N TRP A 105 -1.35 -10.07 5.31
CA TRP A 105 -1.43 -9.12 4.20
C TRP A 105 -0.24 -9.25 3.23
N LYS A 106 0.99 -9.10 3.73
CA LYS A 106 2.19 -9.03 2.87
C LYS A 106 2.42 -10.31 2.08
N VAL A 107 2.31 -11.45 2.75
CA VAL A 107 2.54 -12.74 2.09
C VAL A 107 1.37 -13.10 1.17
N GLY A 108 0.12 -12.84 1.59
CA GLY A 108 -1.04 -13.08 0.75
C GLY A 108 -1.00 -12.28 -0.55
N THR A 109 -0.69 -10.98 -0.46
CA THR A 109 -0.53 -10.11 -1.63
C THR A 109 0.62 -10.59 -2.52
N ALA A 110 1.78 -10.93 -1.96
CA ALA A 110 2.91 -11.47 -2.73
C ALA A 110 2.55 -12.77 -3.48
N CYS A 111 1.83 -13.70 -2.83
CA CYS A 111 1.38 -14.94 -3.46
C CYS A 111 0.45 -14.65 -4.65
N LEU A 112 -0.55 -13.79 -4.46
CA LEU A 112 -1.51 -13.45 -5.52
C LEU A 112 -0.83 -12.73 -6.69
N LEU A 113 0.07 -11.78 -6.42
CA LEU A 113 0.81 -11.11 -7.48
C LEU A 113 1.68 -12.09 -8.28
N GLN A 114 2.37 -13.01 -7.60
CA GLN A 114 3.25 -13.99 -8.25
C GLN A 114 2.49 -15.06 -9.05
N MET A 115 1.25 -15.36 -8.65
CA MET A 115 0.35 -16.25 -9.41
C MET A 115 -0.27 -15.58 -10.64
N GLY A 116 0.08 -14.33 -10.95
CA GLY A 116 -0.48 -13.60 -12.09
C GLY A 116 -1.85 -13.00 -11.82
N GLU A 117 -2.35 -13.07 -10.59
CA GLU A 117 -3.66 -12.57 -10.18
C GLU A 117 -3.68 -11.04 -9.99
N SER A 118 -2.66 -10.33 -10.49
CA SER A 118 -2.47 -8.88 -10.38
C SER A 118 -3.63 -8.02 -10.87
N LYS A 119 -4.43 -8.53 -11.82
CA LYS A 119 -5.63 -7.87 -12.40
C LYS A 119 -6.94 -8.54 -11.97
N SER A 120 -6.85 -9.60 -11.17
CA SER A 120 -8.00 -10.46 -10.87
C SER A 120 -8.93 -9.87 -9.81
N ARG A 121 -10.14 -10.42 -9.75
CA ARG A 121 -11.08 -10.15 -8.65
C ARG A 121 -10.58 -10.68 -7.31
N LEU A 122 -9.69 -11.67 -7.32
CA LEU A 122 -9.20 -12.32 -6.10
C LEU A 122 -8.34 -11.38 -5.26
N LEU A 123 -7.43 -10.63 -5.89
CA LEU A 123 -6.61 -9.64 -5.19
C LEU A 123 -7.48 -8.55 -4.54
N ARG A 124 -8.46 -8.02 -5.28
CA ARG A 124 -9.43 -7.05 -4.74
C ARG A 124 -10.20 -7.60 -3.54
N GLN A 125 -10.71 -8.83 -3.65
CA GLN A 125 -11.48 -9.46 -2.58
C GLN A 125 -10.60 -9.67 -1.35
N PHE A 126 -9.35 -10.09 -1.55
CA PHE A 126 -8.37 -10.24 -0.49
C PHE A 126 -8.08 -8.93 0.23
N VAL A 127 -7.83 -7.83 -0.50
CA VAL A 127 -7.64 -6.49 0.10
C VAL A 127 -8.83 -6.11 0.97
N LYS A 128 -10.05 -6.29 0.47
CA LYS A 128 -11.27 -5.98 1.22
C LYS A 128 -11.40 -6.80 2.49
N GLN A 129 -11.10 -8.10 2.44
CA GLN A 129 -11.14 -8.99 3.61
C GLN A 129 -10.08 -8.63 4.65
N VAL A 130 -8.85 -8.37 4.21
CA VAL A 130 -7.73 -8.01 5.09
C VAL A 130 -7.93 -6.62 5.71
N SER A 131 -8.54 -5.67 4.99
CA SER A 131 -8.88 -4.35 5.53
C SER A 131 -9.91 -4.38 6.66
N ALA A 132 -10.59 -5.52 6.88
CA ALA A 132 -11.51 -5.72 7.99
C ALA A 132 -10.82 -6.27 9.26
N LEU A 133 -9.53 -6.61 9.20
CA LEU A 133 -8.77 -7.10 10.35
C LEU A 133 -8.49 -5.97 11.35
N GLN A 134 -8.63 -6.27 12.65
CA GLN A 134 -8.70 -5.25 13.70
C GLN A 134 -7.35 -4.65 14.09
N GLN A 135 -6.22 -5.34 13.86
CA GLN A 135 -4.89 -4.87 14.30
C GLN A 135 -4.03 -4.32 13.15
N LEU A 136 -4.60 -4.23 11.95
CA LEU A 136 -3.90 -3.74 10.78
C LEU A 136 -4.11 -2.23 10.62
N ALA A 137 -3.03 -1.50 10.40
CA ALA A 137 -3.11 -0.13 9.91
C ALA A 137 -3.64 -0.16 8.46
N VAL A 138 -4.97 -0.13 8.30
CA VAL A 138 -5.65 -0.28 7.01
C VAL A 138 -5.12 0.70 5.95
N VAL A 139 -4.72 1.90 6.37
CA VAL A 139 -4.12 2.88 5.46
C VAL A 139 -2.82 2.41 4.81
N GLU A 140 -1.99 1.61 5.51
CA GLU A 140 -0.75 1.06 4.94
C GLU A 140 -1.06 0.04 3.84
N VAL A 141 -2.03 -0.83 4.09
CA VAL A 141 -2.52 -1.82 3.11
C VAL A 141 -3.08 -1.15 1.88
N LEU A 142 -3.90 -0.12 2.07
CA LEU A 142 -4.49 0.61 0.96
C LEU A 142 -3.44 1.42 0.19
N LEU A 143 -2.42 1.96 0.86
CA LEU A 143 -1.32 2.65 0.19
C LEU A 143 -0.48 1.70 -0.67
N GLU A 144 -0.13 0.52 -0.15
CA GLU A 144 0.57 -0.51 -0.93
C GLU A 144 -0.26 -0.98 -2.13
N PHE A 145 -1.56 -1.19 -1.95
CA PHE A 145 -2.46 -1.56 -3.04
C PHE A 145 -2.64 -0.42 -4.05
N LEU A 146 -2.67 0.83 -3.60
CA LEU A 146 -2.71 2.00 -4.47
C LEU A 146 -1.48 2.06 -5.38
N PHE A 147 -0.28 1.80 -4.84
CA PHE A 147 0.94 1.73 -5.65
C PHE A 147 0.87 0.64 -6.70
N HIS A 148 0.37 -0.54 -6.33
CA HIS A 148 0.13 -1.60 -7.30
C HIS A 148 -0.77 -1.13 -8.45
N LEU A 149 -1.92 -0.52 -8.15
CA LEU A 149 -2.83 0.00 -9.17
C LEU A 149 -2.17 1.06 -10.07
N LEU A 150 -1.39 1.97 -9.49
CA LEU A 150 -0.66 3.00 -10.22
C LEU A 150 0.41 2.42 -11.15
N THR A 151 1.17 1.41 -10.71
CA THR A 151 2.15 0.74 -11.59
C THR A 151 1.51 0.01 -12.77
N GLN A 152 0.25 -0.42 -12.62
CA GLN A 152 -0.52 -1.03 -13.69
C GLN A 152 -1.24 0.00 -14.59
N GLY A 153 -1.14 1.29 -14.29
CA GLY A 153 -1.86 2.36 -14.99
C GLY A 153 -3.37 2.37 -14.75
N ASN A 154 -3.87 1.67 -13.73
CA ASN A 154 -5.30 1.53 -13.46
C ASN A 154 -5.84 2.68 -12.60
N LEU A 155 -5.97 3.85 -13.22
CA LEU A 155 -6.39 5.09 -12.54
C LEU A 155 -7.83 5.07 -12.05
N THR A 156 -8.73 4.36 -12.75
CA THR A 156 -10.14 4.26 -12.38
C THR A 156 -10.31 3.48 -11.07
N GLU A 157 -9.68 2.32 -10.95
CA GLU A 157 -9.74 1.52 -9.72
C GLU A 157 -9.02 2.20 -8.56
N ALA A 158 -7.91 2.92 -8.84
CA ALA A 158 -7.22 3.72 -7.85
C ALA A 158 -8.13 4.84 -7.28
N LYS A 159 -8.92 5.48 -8.14
CA LYS A 159 -9.92 6.48 -7.73
C LYS A 159 -11.01 5.88 -6.85
N ASP A 160 -11.56 4.73 -7.25
CA ASP A 160 -12.63 4.07 -6.50
C ASP A 160 -12.15 3.65 -5.10
N LEU A 161 -10.92 3.13 -5.01
CA LEU A 161 -10.26 2.79 -3.74
C LEU A 161 -10.23 3.98 -2.78
N MET A 162 -9.86 5.17 -3.29
CA MET A 162 -9.79 6.39 -2.48
C MET A 162 -11.16 6.86 -1.98
N LEU A 163 -12.19 6.80 -2.84
CA LEU A 163 -13.55 7.17 -2.47
C LEU A 163 -14.09 6.26 -1.37
N ASP A 164 -13.80 4.97 -1.45
CA ASP A 164 -14.21 4.00 -0.45
C ASP A 164 -13.43 4.15 0.86
N PHE A 165 -12.13 4.46 0.79
CA PHE A 165 -11.35 4.79 1.99
C PHE A 165 -11.85 6.04 2.70
N LYS A 166 -12.19 7.12 1.99
CA LYS A 166 -12.72 8.35 2.61
C LYS A 166 -14.04 8.09 3.35
N LYS A 167 -14.86 7.16 2.86
CA LYS A 167 -16.11 6.74 3.52
C LYS A 167 -15.83 5.89 4.77
N SER A 168 -14.86 4.98 4.72
CA SER A 168 -14.53 4.07 5.83
C SER A 168 -13.70 4.72 6.94
N SER A 169 -12.78 5.63 6.59
CA SER A 169 -11.91 6.38 7.52
C SER A 169 -12.70 7.18 8.56
N ARG A 170 -13.89 7.69 8.22
CA ARG A 170 -14.81 8.34 9.17
C ARG A 170 -15.28 7.43 10.31
N ARG A 171 -15.14 6.11 10.16
CA ARG A 171 -15.57 5.09 11.13
C ARG A 171 -14.41 4.42 11.85
N GLN A 172 -13.16 4.70 11.48
CA GLN A 172 -11.99 4.05 12.07
C GLN A 172 -11.46 4.83 13.28
N VAL A 173 -11.06 4.09 14.31
CA VAL A 173 -10.33 4.64 15.46
C VAL A 173 -8.96 5.08 14.96
N LYS A 174 -8.64 6.37 15.09
CA LYS A 174 -7.33 6.91 14.70
C LYS A 174 -6.24 6.24 15.54
N MET A 175 -5.48 5.34 14.93
CA MET A 175 -4.22 4.89 15.52
C MET A 175 -3.25 6.07 15.52
N ASN A 176 -2.72 6.41 16.70
CA ASN A 176 -1.87 7.59 16.89
C ASN A 176 -0.39 7.36 16.55
N ASP A 177 -0.09 6.22 15.94
CA ASP A 177 1.25 5.80 15.56
C ASP A 177 1.84 6.69 14.44
N PRO A 178 3.11 7.13 14.56
CA PRO A 178 3.75 8.00 13.56
C PRO A 178 3.82 7.36 12.17
N LYS A 179 4.00 6.05 12.06
CA LYS A 179 4.06 5.35 10.76
C LYS A 179 2.71 5.36 10.06
N THR A 180 1.63 5.12 10.80
CA THR A 180 0.26 5.25 10.31
C THR A 180 -0.04 6.68 9.82
N LYS A 181 0.42 7.72 10.55
CA LYS A 181 0.27 9.13 10.13
C LYS A 181 1.04 9.45 8.85
N ALA A 182 2.26 8.91 8.71
CA ALA A 182 3.05 9.03 7.49
C ALA A 182 2.37 8.34 6.30
N ALA A 183 1.84 7.14 6.50
CA ALA A 183 1.07 6.41 5.48
C ALA A 183 -0.20 7.18 5.04
N GLN A 184 -0.92 7.78 5.98
CA GLN A 184 -2.07 8.64 5.69
C GLN A 184 -1.69 9.87 4.87
N THR A 185 -0.60 10.54 5.24
CA THR A 185 -0.07 11.70 4.50
C THR A 185 0.28 11.31 3.06
N LEU A 186 0.97 10.18 2.89
CA LEU A 186 1.31 9.67 1.56
C LEU A 186 0.05 9.32 0.78
N PHE A 187 -0.91 8.63 1.39
CA PHE A 187 -2.16 8.25 0.73
C PHE A 187 -2.89 9.49 0.19
N GLU A 188 -3.00 10.56 0.98
CA GLU A 188 -3.58 11.84 0.57
C GLU A 188 -2.79 12.49 -0.59
N ALA A 189 -1.46 12.49 -0.53
CA ALA A 189 -0.62 13.03 -1.59
C ALA A 189 -0.76 12.26 -2.92
N TYR A 190 -0.79 10.92 -2.87
CA TYR A 190 -1.02 10.08 -4.06
C TYR A 190 -2.45 10.21 -4.60
N GLN A 191 -3.43 10.43 -3.73
CA GLN A 191 -4.76 10.84 -4.14
C GLN A 191 -4.69 12.13 -4.98
N GLY A 192 -3.90 13.12 -4.54
CA GLY A 192 -3.66 14.34 -5.29
C GLY A 192 -3.05 14.09 -6.67
N LEU A 193 -2.12 13.13 -6.81
CA LEU A 193 -1.52 12.78 -8.11
C LEU A 193 -2.52 12.16 -9.08
N ILE A 194 -3.47 11.35 -8.58
CA ILE A 194 -4.53 10.76 -9.42
C ILE A 194 -5.48 11.85 -9.92
N LEU A 195 -5.85 12.80 -9.04
CA LEU A 195 -6.66 13.95 -9.42
C LEU A 195 -5.93 14.85 -10.43
N TYR A 196 -4.62 15.06 -10.25
CA TYR A 196 -3.78 15.76 -11.22
C TYR A 196 -3.76 15.04 -12.58
N ALA A 197 -3.64 13.71 -12.61
CA ALA A 197 -3.69 12.95 -13.85
C ALA A 197 -5.05 13.10 -14.57
N GLN A 198 -6.15 13.10 -13.81
CA GLN A 198 -7.49 13.36 -14.34
C GLN A 198 -7.63 14.80 -14.85
N TRP A 199 -7.10 15.79 -14.13
CA TRP A 199 -7.04 17.18 -14.61
C TRP A 199 -6.28 17.28 -15.93
N LYS A 200 -5.11 16.64 -16.04
CA LYS A 200 -4.34 16.57 -17.29
C LYS A 200 -5.13 15.97 -18.45
N GLN A 201 -5.86 14.89 -18.21
CA GLN A 201 -6.73 14.30 -19.22
C GLN A 201 -7.88 15.24 -19.62
N ALA A 202 -8.48 15.94 -18.65
CA ALA A 202 -9.60 16.83 -18.89
C ALA A 202 -9.20 18.07 -19.70
N ILE A 203 -8.10 18.75 -19.33
CA ILE A 203 -7.59 19.91 -20.10
C ILE A 203 -7.16 19.50 -21.52
N HIS A 204 -6.57 18.31 -21.67
CA HIS A 204 -6.16 17.79 -22.97
C HIS A 204 -7.37 17.49 -23.85
N SER A 205 -8.43 16.90 -23.29
CA SER A 205 -9.67 16.62 -24.02
C SER A 205 -10.36 17.90 -24.48
N GLN A 206 -10.40 18.94 -23.63
CA GLN A 206 -10.93 20.25 -24.02
C GLN A 206 -10.10 20.92 -25.13
N ASN A 207 -8.77 20.74 -25.11
CA ASN A 207 -7.89 21.29 -26.15
C ASN A 207 -7.97 20.49 -27.47
N HIS A 208 -8.21 19.17 -27.41
CA HIS A 208 -8.30 18.30 -28.58
C HIS A 208 -9.68 18.24 -29.24
N GLU A 209 -10.76 18.64 -28.56
CA GLU A 209 -12.01 18.98 -29.24
C GLU A 209 -11.82 20.13 -30.26
N HIS A 210 -10.73 20.90 -30.13
CA HIS A 210 -10.39 21.99 -31.03
C HIS A 210 -9.32 21.64 -32.10
N LEU A 211 -8.64 20.50 -31.98
CA LEU A 211 -7.51 20.08 -32.82
C LEU A 211 -7.49 18.55 -32.97
N GLU A 212 -8.24 18.04 -33.94
CA GLU A 212 -8.02 16.69 -34.45
C GLU A 212 -6.61 16.59 -35.08
N LEU A 213 -6.01 15.40 -34.93
CA LEU A 213 -4.88 14.86 -35.70
C LEU A 213 -3.45 15.13 -35.18
N SER A 214 -3.06 14.37 -34.15
CA SER A 214 -1.78 13.64 -34.21
C SER A 214 -1.73 12.56 -33.13
N GLN A 215 -1.80 11.31 -33.62
CA GLN A 215 -1.71 10.06 -32.91
C GLN A 215 -0.25 9.81 -32.52
N ASP A 216 -0.01 9.57 -31.23
CA ASP A 216 0.79 8.45 -30.70
C ASP A 216 1.17 8.79 -29.24
N ILE A 217 0.62 8.02 -28.29
CA ILE A 217 1.15 7.65 -26.96
C ILE A 217 0.04 7.26 -25.94
N PHE A 218 -1.25 7.53 -26.15
CA PHE A 218 -2.27 7.23 -25.11
C PHE A 218 -3.48 6.41 -25.59
N GLN A 219 -3.27 5.12 -25.85
CA GLN A 219 -4.33 4.10 -25.77
C GLN A 219 -4.42 3.56 -24.34
N CYS A 220 -4.93 4.37 -23.41
CA CYS A 220 -5.46 3.86 -22.16
C CYS A 220 -6.77 4.59 -21.86
N SER A 221 -7.87 3.83 -21.85
CA SER A 221 -9.17 4.21 -21.28
C SER A 221 -9.89 5.41 -21.91
N GLN A 222 -10.44 5.24 -23.13
CA GLN A 222 -11.66 5.96 -23.52
C GLN A 222 -12.85 5.35 -22.76
N THR A 223 -13.02 5.73 -21.51
CA THR A 223 -14.22 5.38 -20.71
C THR A 223 -14.70 6.64 -20.03
N SER A 224 -15.78 7.21 -20.57
CA SER A 224 -16.67 8.23 -19.96
C SER A 224 -15.93 9.28 -19.13
N ILE A 225 -15.40 10.31 -19.79
CA ILE A 225 -14.89 11.50 -19.11
C ILE A 225 -16.05 12.09 -18.30
N SER A 226 -15.89 12.06 -16.98
CA SER A 226 -16.79 12.70 -16.05
C SER A 226 -16.86 14.19 -16.38
N THR A 227 -18.07 14.76 -16.47
CA THR A 227 -18.37 16.17 -16.74
C THR A 227 -17.90 17.15 -15.65
N VAL A 228 -16.92 16.74 -14.84
CA VAL A 228 -16.37 17.58 -13.77
C VAL A 228 -15.45 18.59 -14.42
N GLU A 229 -15.71 19.86 -14.15
CA GLU A 229 -14.91 20.97 -14.65
C GLU A 229 -13.43 20.77 -14.27
N PRO A 230 -12.48 20.93 -15.22
CA PRO A 230 -11.05 20.75 -14.94
C PRO A 230 -10.56 21.59 -13.75
N ARG A 231 -11.17 22.76 -13.52
CA ARG A 231 -10.83 23.61 -12.38
C ARG A 231 -11.09 22.93 -11.04
N VAL A 232 -12.24 22.26 -10.90
CA VAL A 232 -12.61 21.52 -9.69
C VAL A 232 -11.62 20.38 -9.42
N LEU A 233 -11.18 19.67 -10.47
CA LEU A 233 -10.16 18.63 -10.35
C LEU A 233 -8.82 19.20 -9.87
N ALA A 234 -8.41 20.34 -10.44
CA ALA A 234 -7.17 20.99 -10.06
C ALA A 234 -7.20 21.50 -8.62
N ASP A 235 -8.28 22.16 -8.19
CA ASP A 235 -8.40 22.67 -6.83
C ASP A 235 -8.35 21.51 -5.80
N ALA A 236 -9.05 20.40 -6.06
CA ALA A 236 -9.00 19.21 -5.22
C ALA A 236 -7.63 18.51 -5.21
N ALA A 237 -6.94 18.50 -6.36
CA ALA A 237 -5.58 17.98 -6.47
C ALA A 237 -4.60 18.85 -5.67
N ILE A 238 -4.68 20.18 -5.80
CA ILE A 238 -3.85 21.14 -5.08
C ILE A 238 -4.03 20.97 -3.57
N GLU A 239 -5.28 20.89 -3.08
CA GLU A 239 -5.57 20.67 -1.66
C GLU A 239 -4.90 19.38 -1.15
N SER A 240 -5.07 18.28 -1.88
CA SER A 240 -4.55 16.96 -1.49
C SER A 240 -3.02 16.91 -1.55
N LEU A 241 -2.40 17.45 -2.59
CA LEU A 241 -0.95 17.51 -2.76
C LEU A 241 -0.28 18.44 -1.76
N SER A 242 -0.95 19.53 -1.36
CA SER A 242 -0.42 20.49 -0.39
C SER A 242 -0.41 19.95 1.05
N SER A 243 -1.06 18.82 1.33
CA SER A 243 -1.04 18.15 2.64
C SER A 243 0.38 17.81 3.14
N VAL A 244 1.33 17.63 2.22
CA VAL A 244 2.74 17.31 2.53
C VAL A 244 3.59 18.54 2.86
N ARG A 245 3.11 19.76 2.61
CA ARG A 245 3.87 21.03 2.74
C ARG A 245 4.48 21.23 4.12
N ASP A 246 3.75 20.86 5.17
CA ASP A 246 4.17 21.03 6.56
C ASP A 246 4.78 19.77 7.16
N LYS A 247 5.04 18.75 6.34
CA LYS A 247 5.61 17.48 6.77
C LYS A 247 7.09 17.44 6.44
N PRO A 248 7.95 16.93 7.33
CA PRO A 248 9.37 16.76 7.02
C PRO A 248 9.53 15.75 5.88
N GLY A 249 10.35 16.08 4.88
CA GLY A 249 10.64 15.20 3.76
C GLY A 249 10.89 15.92 2.44
N VAL A 250 11.37 15.15 1.46
CA VAL A 250 11.53 15.59 0.08
C VAL A 250 10.24 15.26 -0.68
N TRP A 251 9.53 16.29 -1.12
CA TRP A 251 8.17 16.21 -1.68
C TRP A 251 8.08 16.69 -3.13
N ASP A 252 9.23 16.72 -3.82
CA ASP A 252 9.42 17.17 -5.20
C ASP A 252 8.33 16.66 -6.17
N ILE A 253 8.02 15.36 -6.10
CA ILE A 253 7.03 14.71 -6.96
C ILE A 253 5.62 15.30 -6.82
N PHE A 254 5.27 15.80 -5.64
CA PHE A 254 3.95 16.36 -5.35
C PHE A 254 3.91 17.86 -5.61
N LEU A 255 4.90 18.61 -5.09
CA LEU A 255 4.90 20.06 -5.15
C LEU A 255 5.08 20.60 -6.58
N SER A 256 5.87 19.91 -7.42
CA SER A 256 6.00 20.27 -8.84
C SER A 256 4.65 20.28 -9.56
N ARG A 257 3.73 19.38 -9.20
CA ARG A 257 2.38 19.29 -9.79
C ARG A 257 1.46 20.41 -9.28
N VAL A 258 1.60 20.81 -8.02
CA VAL A 258 0.89 21.98 -7.48
C VAL A 258 1.27 23.25 -8.23
N VAL A 259 2.58 23.48 -8.39
CA VAL A 259 3.12 24.63 -9.13
C VAL A 259 2.58 24.67 -10.54
N GLU A 260 2.58 23.54 -11.24
CA GLU A 260 2.08 23.47 -12.61
C GLU A 260 0.61 23.86 -12.73
N MET A 261 -0.26 23.35 -11.85
CA MET A 261 -1.69 23.71 -11.86
C MET A 261 -1.91 25.18 -11.48
N GLN A 262 -1.18 25.68 -10.49
CA GLN A 262 -1.27 27.08 -10.07
C GLN A 262 -0.85 28.05 -11.20
N VAL A 263 0.28 27.76 -11.86
CA VAL A 263 0.75 28.56 -13.01
C VAL A 263 -0.26 28.49 -14.16
N PHE A 264 -0.80 27.31 -14.47
CA PHE A 264 -1.80 27.14 -15.53
C PHE A 264 -3.03 28.05 -15.33
N TYR A 265 -3.48 28.23 -14.09
CA TYR A 265 -4.62 29.09 -13.76
C TYR A 265 -4.25 30.54 -13.39
N GLY A 266 -2.99 30.94 -13.57
CA GLY A 266 -2.52 32.31 -13.33
C GLY A 266 -2.16 32.64 -11.87
N SER A 267 -2.20 31.66 -10.97
CA SER A 267 -1.83 31.78 -9.55
C SER A 267 -0.31 31.67 -9.33
N VAL A 268 0.46 32.52 -10.02
CA VAL A 268 1.94 32.47 -10.03
C VAL A 268 2.53 32.85 -8.68
N GLU A 269 1.95 33.82 -7.97
CA GLU A 269 2.44 34.23 -6.65
C GLU A 269 2.28 33.13 -5.61
N GLU A 270 1.17 32.38 -5.67
CA GLU A 270 0.95 31.22 -4.80
C GLU A 270 1.99 30.12 -5.05
N ALA A 271 2.31 29.85 -6.32
CA ALA A 271 3.36 28.91 -6.70
C ALA A 271 4.75 29.36 -6.21
N ARG A 272 5.05 30.65 -6.32
CA ARG A 272 6.30 31.22 -5.83
C ARG A 272 6.41 31.11 -4.30
N ASN A 273 5.36 31.45 -3.58
CA ASN A 273 5.34 31.36 -2.12
C ASN A 273 5.54 29.90 -1.66
N LEU A 274 4.86 28.95 -2.31
CA LEU A 274 5.02 27.52 -2.04
C LEU A 274 6.47 27.06 -2.23
N LEU A 275 7.08 27.39 -3.37
CA LEU A 275 8.45 26.98 -3.67
C LEU A 275 9.49 27.67 -2.79
N THR A 276 9.26 28.93 -2.44
CA THR A 276 10.16 29.70 -1.55
C THR A 276 10.22 29.04 -0.18
N GLU A 277 9.06 28.77 0.42
CA GLU A 277 8.99 28.07 1.70
C GLU A 277 9.58 26.65 1.61
N TYR A 278 9.34 25.95 0.50
CA TYR A 278 9.89 24.61 0.30
C TYR A 278 11.42 24.62 0.25
N ALA A 279 12.03 25.59 -0.44
CA ALA A 279 13.47 25.77 -0.52
C ALA A 279 14.09 26.22 0.81
N GLU A 280 13.39 27.03 1.61
CA GLU A 280 13.82 27.39 2.96
C GLU A 280 13.84 26.18 3.89
N LYS A 281 12.77 25.35 3.87
CA LYS A 281 12.68 24.12 4.66
C LYS A 281 13.65 23.03 4.19
N ASN A 282 14.02 23.03 2.91
CA ASN A 282 14.85 22.00 2.26
C ASN A 282 16.02 22.64 1.50
N SER A 283 16.84 23.42 2.21
CA SER A 283 17.95 24.18 1.63
C SER A 283 19.01 23.32 0.95
N ASN A 284 19.18 22.08 1.42
CA ASN A 284 20.11 21.09 0.85
C ASN A 284 19.51 20.30 -0.33
N ASN A 285 18.23 20.48 -0.66
CA ASN A 285 17.62 19.83 -1.82
C ASN A 285 17.89 20.67 -3.08
N PRO A 286 18.68 20.22 -4.07
CA PRO A 286 18.94 20.99 -5.27
C PRO A 286 17.68 21.24 -6.12
N ASN A 287 16.67 20.37 -6.04
CA ASN A 287 15.43 20.50 -6.79
C ASN A 287 14.58 21.68 -6.33
N SER A 288 14.61 22.02 -5.03
CA SER A 288 13.81 23.13 -4.48
C SER A 288 14.23 24.47 -5.11
N HIS A 289 15.54 24.68 -5.28
CA HIS A 289 16.11 25.86 -5.96
C HIS A 289 15.91 25.80 -7.47
N ARG A 290 16.00 24.61 -8.08
CA ARG A 290 15.73 24.41 -9.50
C ARG A 290 14.30 24.82 -9.87
N TYR A 291 13.30 24.44 -9.07
CA TYR A 291 11.91 24.81 -9.34
C TYR A 291 11.69 26.31 -9.27
N LEU A 292 12.32 27.01 -8.32
CA LEU A 292 12.29 28.49 -8.27
C LEU A 292 12.92 29.10 -9.52
N TYR A 293 14.07 28.57 -9.97
CA TYR A 293 14.69 29.00 -11.22
C TYR A 293 13.77 28.81 -12.43
N GLU A 294 13.14 27.64 -12.56
CA GLU A 294 12.21 27.33 -13.66
C GLU A 294 10.96 28.22 -13.62
N LEU A 295 10.41 28.49 -12.43
CA LEU A 295 9.26 29.38 -12.26
C LEU A 295 9.61 30.81 -12.66
N GLU A 296 10.73 31.35 -12.17
CA GLU A 296 11.18 32.68 -12.57
C GLU A 296 11.48 32.71 -14.08
N THR A 297 12.06 31.65 -14.64
CA THR A 297 12.33 31.58 -16.09
C THR A 297 11.07 31.70 -16.94
N SER A 298 10.00 31.02 -16.53
CA SER A 298 8.73 30.95 -17.25
C SER A 298 7.77 32.12 -16.99
N THR A 299 7.85 32.78 -15.82
CA THR A 299 6.83 33.76 -15.40
C THR A 299 7.34 35.19 -15.16
N SER A 300 8.65 35.41 -15.01
CA SER A 300 9.18 36.73 -14.64
C SER A 300 10.62 36.96 -15.12
N ASN A 301 10.90 38.03 -15.86
CA ASN A 301 12.25 38.34 -16.36
C ASN A 301 13.21 38.88 -15.27
N ARG A 302 13.14 38.36 -14.03
CA ARG A 302 13.94 38.76 -12.86
C ARG A 302 15.30 38.06 -12.88
N GLN A 303 16.21 38.59 -13.69
CA GLN A 303 17.54 38.01 -13.94
C GLN A 303 18.37 37.79 -12.67
N GLU A 304 18.26 38.67 -11.68
CA GLU A 304 19.01 38.57 -10.41
C GLU A 304 18.62 37.34 -9.58
N LEU A 305 17.32 37.07 -9.47
CA LEU A 305 16.81 35.89 -8.76
C LEU A 305 17.17 34.59 -9.48
N ARG A 306 17.08 34.58 -10.81
CA ARG A 306 17.49 33.43 -11.63
C ARG A 306 18.96 33.08 -11.40
N LYS A 307 19.85 34.09 -11.41
CA LYS A 307 21.27 33.90 -11.13
C LYS A 307 21.50 33.33 -9.73
N LYS A 308 20.83 33.89 -8.71
CA LYS A 308 20.91 33.42 -7.32
C LYS A 308 20.53 31.93 -7.20
N TYR A 309 19.39 31.52 -7.75
CA TYR A 309 18.93 30.13 -7.63
C TYR A 309 19.83 29.15 -8.39
N LEU A 310 20.33 29.54 -9.56
CA LEU A 310 21.26 28.72 -10.34
C LEU A 310 22.59 28.52 -9.60
N GLU A 311 23.15 29.58 -9.01
CA GLU A 311 24.38 29.49 -8.21
C GLU A 311 24.23 28.58 -6.99
N VAL A 312 23.06 28.58 -6.34
CA VAL A 312 22.79 27.69 -5.20
C VAL A 312 22.65 26.24 -5.68
N SER A 313 21.90 25.98 -6.76
CA SER A 313 21.76 24.63 -7.31
C SER A 313 23.09 24.01 -7.73
N LEU A 314 23.99 24.78 -8.35
CA LEU A 314 25.31 24.30 -8.78
C LEU A 314 26.24 23.96 -7.61
N LYS A 315 26.09 24.61 -6.45
CA LYS A 315 26.89 24.33 -5.25
C LYS A 315 26.45 23.06 -4.52
N LEU A 316 25.25 22.56 -4.81
CA LEU A 316 24.66 21.38 -4.18
C LEU A 316 24.83 20.09 -5.00
N GLN A 317 25.46 20.17 -6.18
CA GLN A 317 25.82 19.04 -7.04
C GLN A 317 27.25 18.57 -6.73
#